data_AF-A0AAX3CKL0-F1
#
_entry.id   AF-A0AAX3CKL0-F1
#
_cell.length_a   1.000
_cell.length_b   1.000
_cell.length_c   1.000
_cell.angle_alpha   90.00
_cell.angle_beta   90.00
_cell.angle_gamma   90.00
#
_symmetry.space_group_name_H-M   'P 1'
#
loop_
_entity.id
_entity.type
_entity.pdbx_description
1 polymer ?
#
loop_
_entity_poly.entity_id
_entity_poly.type
_entity_poly.pdbx_seq_one_letter_code
_entity_poly.pdbx_strand_id
1 'polypeptide(L)' 'MEWINVGERMPQPFEMVILDTDKGIAVGCFDGFGEPKQAIFGFTGTVAHSQFEVLRWMPLPTK' A
#
# COMPACT_ATOMS: atom_id res chain seq x y z
N MET A 1 -5.11 7.09 13.40
CA MET A 1 -5.20 6.33 12.14
C MET A 1 -4.96 4.87 12.47
N GLU A 2 -5.80 3.98 11.96
CA GLU A 2 -5.76 2.54 12.25
C GLU A 2 -5.42 1.76 10.97
N TRP A 3 -4.79 0.61 11.14
CA TRP A 3 -4.51 -0.32 10.05
C TRP A 3 -5.77 -1.11 9.68
N ILE A 4 -6.05 -1.21 8.39
CA ILE A 4 -7.21 -1.90 7.83
C ILE A 4 -6.71 -3.14 7.08
N ASN A 5 -7.25 -4.32 7.41
CA ASN A 5 -6.90 -5.55 6.69
C ASN A 5 -7.49 -5.50 5.27
N VAL A 6 -6.69 -5.87 4.26
CA VAL A 6 -7.14 -5.85 2.85
C VAL A 6 -8.34 -6.79 2.62
N GLY A 7 -8.43 -7.89 3.37
CA GLY A 7 -9.56 -8.82 3.30
C GLY A 7 -10.87 -8.28 3.89
N GLU A 8 -10.83 -7.25 4.74
CA GLU A 8 -12.03 -6.60 5.28
C GLU A 8 -12.51 -5.49 4.37
N ARG A 9 -11.56 -4.68 3.89
CA ARG A 9 -11.85 -3.53 3.03
C ARG A 9 -10.64 -3.22 2.17
N MET A 10 -10.86 -3.09 0.87
CA MET A 10 -9.85 -2.59 -0.06
C MET A 10 -9.87 -1.05 -0.13
N PRO A 11 -8.72 -0.41 -0.42
CA PRO A 11 -8.66 1.02 -0.74
C PRO A 11 -9.51 1.38 -1.94
N GLN A 12 -9.85 2.65 -2.09
CA GLN A 12 -10.49 3.10 -3.31
C GLN A 12 -9.52 3.02 -4.49
N PRO A 13 -10.02 2.79 -5.71
CA PRO A 13 -9.21 2.88 -6.91
C PRO A 13 -8.47 4.21 -7.00
N PHE A 14 -7.19 4.16 -7.35
CA PHE A 14 -6.30 5.32 -7.47
C PHE A 14 -6.02 6.09 -6.17
N GLU A 15 -6.36 5.50 -5.02
CA GLU A 15 -6.06 6.06 -3.71
C GLU A 15 -4.61 5.77 -3.31
N MET A 16 -3.88 6.82 -2.92
CA MET A 16 -2.56 6.65 -2.30
C MET A 16 -2.73 6.33 -0.82
N VAL A 17 -2.14 5.22 -0.40
CA VAL A 17 -2.22 4.70 0.96
C VAL A 17 -0.85 4.22 1.43
N ILE A 18 -0.69 4.09 2.74
CA ILE A 18 0.46 3.38 3.32
C ILE A 18 0.10 1.90 3.36
N LEU A 19 1.01 1.06 2.89
CA LEU A 19 0.88 -0.40 2.82
C LEU A 19 1.78 -1.05 3.87
N ASP A 20 1.24 -2.04 4.56
CA ASP A 20 1.99 -3.02 5.34
C ASP A 20 2.08 -4.31 4.50
N THR A 21 3.30 -4.69 4.13
CA THR A 21 3.56 -5.83 3.26
C THR A 21 4.52 -6.82 3.90
N ASP A 22 4.63 -8.01 3.30
CA ASP A 22 5.64 -9.01 3.69
C ASP A 22 7.10 -8.54 3.52
N LYS A 23 7.33 -7.45 2.76
CA LYS A 23 8.64 -6.80 2.57
C LYS A 23 8.83 -5.54 3.42
N GLY A 24 7.86 -5.21 4.27
CA GLY A 24 7.86 -4.02 5.13
C GLY A 24 6.88 -2.95 4.69
N ILE A 25 7.08 -1.72 5.16
CA ILE A 25 6.17 -0.60 4.94
C ILE A 25 6.50 0.11 3.63
N ALA A 26 5.46 0.35 2.82
CA ALA A 26 5.55 1.09 1.57
C ALA A 26 4.46 2.15 1.46
N VAL A 27 4.62 3.11 0.54
CA VAL A 27 3.51 3.93 0.05
C VAL A 27 3.13 3.41 -1.32
N GLY A 28 1.86 3.07 -1.52
CA GLY A 28 1.41 2.50 -2.78
C GLY A 28 0.10 3.11 -3.27
N CYS A 29 -0.17 2.88 -4.55
CA CYS A 29 -1.39 3.27 -5.21
C CYS A 29 -2.06 2.03 -5.81
N PHE A 30 -3.33 1.83 -5.48
CA PHE A 30 -4.14 0.77 -6.06
C PHE A 30 -4.67 1.18 -7.43
N ASP A 31 -4.75 0.25 -8.37
CA ASP A 31 -5.31 0.52 -9.69
C ASP A 31 -6.84 0.43 -9.72
N GLY A 32 -7.41 0.60 -10.92
CA GLY A 32 -8.85 0.51 -11.19
C GLY A 32 -9.49 -0.83 -10.82
N PHE A 33 -8.69 -1.88 -10.62
CA PHE A 33 -9.12 -3.24 -10.33
C PHE A 33 -8.86 -3.63 -8.87
N GLY A 34 -8.31 -2.72 -8.05
CA GLY A 34 -7.97 -3.01 -6.66
C GLY A 34 -6.68 -3.83 -6.52
N GLU A 35 -5.83 -3.86 -7.55
CA GLU A 35 -4.50 -4.46 -7.45
C GLU A 35 -3.44 -3.41 -7.10
N PRO A 36 -2.48 -3.75 -6.21
CA PRO A 36 -1.38 -2.87 -5.88
C PRO A 36 -0.39 -2.80 -7.05
N LYS A 37 -0.59 -1.86 -7.96
CA LYS A 37 0.22 -1.75 -9.19
C LYS A 37 1.62 -1.21 -8.94
N GLN A 38 1.78 -0.34 -7.94
CA GLN A 38 3.06 0.28 -7.57
C GLN A 38 3.13 0.51 -6.07
N ALA A 39 4.22 0.05 -5.45
CA ALA A 39 4.56 0.33 -4.06
C ALA A 39 6.00 0.84 -3.99
N ILE A 40 6.17 1.96 -3.28
CA ILE A 40 7.47 2.58 -3.01
C ILE A 40 7.83 2.23 -1.57
N PHE A 41 8.76 1.30 -1.43
CA PHE A 41 9.33 0.89 -0.15
C PHE A 41 10.27 1.99 0.36
N GLY A 42 10.11 2.34 1.64
CA GLY A 42 10.54 3.63 2.19
C GLY A 42 12.00 4.03 1.93
N PHE A 43 12.19 5.33 1.63
CA PHE A 43 13.25 6.26 2.08
C PHE A 43 14.74 5.82 2.07
N THR A 44 15.10 4.65 1.54
CA THR A 44 16.47 4.12 1.47
C THR A 44 16.79 3.62 0.06
N GLY A 45 16.53 4.48 -0.93
CA GLY A 45 16.67 4.12 -2.34
C GLY A 45 15.50 3.25 -2.81
N THR A 46 14.98 3.54 -3.98
CA THR A 46 13.77 2.94 -4.54
C THR A 46 13.97 1.43 -4.77
N VAL A 47 13.69 0.60 -3.78
CA VAL A 47 13.68 -0.86 -3.96
C VAL A 47 12.31 -1.22 -4.54
N ALA A 48 12.28 -1.47 -5.84
CA ALA A 48 11.10 -1.99 -6.52
C ALA A 48 11.06 -3.52 -6.35
N HIS A 49 10.14 -4.02 -5.53
CA HIS A 49 9.83 -5.44 -5.49
C HIS A 49 8.84 -5.77 -6.61
N SER A 50 9.17 -6.75 -7.46
CA SER A 50 8.29 -7.22 -8.54
C SER A 50 7.05 -7.96 -8.01
N GLN A 51 7.17 -8.51 -6.80
CA GLN A 51 6.13 -9.27 -6.10
C GLN A 51 6.24 -8.95 -4.61
N PHE A 52 5.12 -8.57 -4.01
CA PHE A 52 4.95 -8.33 -2.58
C PHE A 52 3.48 -8.59 -2.23
N GLU A 53 3.23 -9.04 -1.02
CA GLU A 53 1.88 -9.31 -0.52
C GLU A 53 1.46 -8.18 0.42
N VAL A 54 0.34 -7.53 0.12
CA VAL A 54 -0.22 -6.47 0.98
C VAL A 54 -1.11 -7.11 2.04
N LEU A 55 -0.70 -6.99 3.30
CA LEU A 55 -1.45 -7.53 4.43
C LEU A 55 -2.48 -6.51 4.92
N ARG A 56 -2.06 -5.25 5.07
CA ARG A 56 -2.87 -4.15 5.60
C ARG A 56 -2.56 -2.85 4.90
N TRP A 57 -3.45 -1.88 5.05
CA TRP A 57 -3.24 -0.53 4.58
C TRP A 57 -3.77 0.49 5.58
N MET A 58 -3.34 1.73 5.43
CA MET A 58 -3.89 2.85 6.17
C MET A 58 -3.96 4.09 5.27
N PRO A 59 -4.96 4.97 5.45
CA PRO A 59 -5.04 6.21 4.69
C PRO A 59 -3.84 7.11 5.01
N LEU A 60 -3.42 7.90 4.03
CA LEU A 60 -2.37 8.89 4.25
C LEU A 60 -2.81 9.93 5.29
N PRO A 61 -1.89 10.40 6.15
CA PRO A 61 -2.13 11.52 7.05
C PRO A 61 -2.67 12.74 6.29
N THR A 62 -3.94 13.08 6.51
CA THR A 62 -4.46 14.40 6.16
C THR A 62 -3.94 15.40 7.19
N LYS A 63 -3.43 16.55 6.73
CA LYS A 63 -3.02 17.65 7.61
C LYS A 63 -4.13 18.07 8.56
#